data_AF-A0A7W0X9U4-F1
#
_entry.id   AF-A0A7W0X9U4-F1
#
_cell.length_a   1.000
_cell.length_b   1.000
_cell.length_c   1.000
_cell.angle_alpha   90.00
_cell.angle_beta   90.00
_cell.angle_gamma   90.00
#
_symmetry.space_group_name_H-M   'P 1'
#
loop_
_entity.id
_entity.type
_entity.pdbx_description
1 polymer ?
#
loop_
_entity_poly.entity_id
_entity_poly.type
_entity_poly.pdbx_seq_one_letter_code
_entity_poly.pdbx_strand_id
1 'polypeptide(L)'
;MALGLPRMDKAVLLGPARVARAAARGARRPEERWLLHQPRPVRASYVRQVLEAEDEPNADEVWMLRQPQAVRESYIRDVLRG
;
A
#
# COMPACT_ATOMS: atom_id res chain seq x y z
N MET A 1 12.07 8.72 6.37
CA MET A 1 12.10 8.86 4.90
C MET A 1 10.79 8.22 4.50
N ALA A 2 9.73 9.01 4.33
CA ALA A 2 8.38 8.48 4.14
C ALA A 2 8.42 7.39 3.08
N LEU A 3 7.68 6.28 3.28
CA LEU A 3 7.72 5.12 2.38
C LEU A 3 7.35 5.48 0.94
N GLY A 4 6.87 6.71 0.68
CA GLY A 4 6.72 7.24 -0.66
C GLY A 4 5.48 6.67 -1.37
N LEU A 5 4.66 5.92 -0.65
CA LEU A 5 3.39 5.36 -1.12
C LEU A 5 2.47 6.52 -1.57
N PRO A 6 2.14 6.63 -2.86
CA PRO A 6 1.32 7.72 -3.35
C PRO A 6 -0.10 7.62 -2.78
N ARG A 7 -0.76 8.78 -2.62
CA ARG A 7 -2.18 8.85 -2.28
C ARG A 7 -2.99 8.36 -3.47
N MET A 8 -3.37 7.09 -3.43
CA MET A 8 -4.25 6.47 -4.41
C MET A 8 -5.71 6.77 -4.11
N ASP A 9 -6.56 6.69 -5.12
CA ASP A 9 -8.00 6.74 -4.91
C ASP A 9 -8.45 5.57 -4.02
N LYS A 10 -9.11 5.90 -2.90
CA LYS A 10 -9.64 4.93 -1.94
C LYS A 10 -10.55 3.90 -2.62
N ALA A 11 -11.31 4.31 -3.64
CA ALA A 11 -12.20 3.43 -4.38
C ALA A 11 -11.44 2.27 -5.06
N VAL A 12 -10.23 2.53 -5.56
CA VAL A 12 -9.39 1.51 -6.20
C VAL A 12 -8.84 0.53 -5.15
N LEU A 13 -8.35 1.04 -4.02
CA LEU A 13 -7.77 0.22 -2.95
C LEU A 13 -8.81 -0.69 -2.28
N LEU A 14 -10.01 -0.15 -2.04
CA LEU A 14 -11.15 -0.87 -1.45
C LEU A 14 -11.89 -1.75 -2.47
N GLY A 15 -11.63 -1.55 -3.76
CA GLY A 15 -12.27 -2.27 -4.84
C GLY A 15 -11.90 -3.77 -4.91
N PRO A 16 -12.61 -4.54 -5.76
CA PRO A 16 -12.28 -5.95 -6.02
C PRO A 16 -10.84 -6.13 -6.51
N ALA A 17 -10.25 -7.30 -6.24
CA ALA A 17 -8.86 -7.60 -6.62
C ALA A 17 -8.55 -7.37 -8.11
N ARG A 18 -9.51 -7.66 -9.00
CA ARG A 18 -9.36 -7.41 -10.45
C ARG A 18 -9.18 -5.92 -10.78
N VAL A 19 -9.88 -5.03 -10.07
CA VAL A 19 -9.80 -3.58 -10.28
C VAL A 19 -8.45 -3.07 -9.82
N ALA A 20 -8.03 -3.45 -8.60
CA ALA A 20 -6.71 -3.09 -8.08
C ALA A 20 -5.57 -3.60 -8.98
N ARG A 21 -5.64 -4.84 -9.46
CA ARG A 21 -4.65 -5.40 -10.40
C ARG A 21 -4.63 -4.69 -11.75
N ALA A 22 -5.78 -4.23 -12.25
CA ALA A 22 -5.83 -3.44 -13.47
C ALA A 22 -5.13 -2.09 -13.27
N ALA A 23 -5.40 -1.41 -12.15
CA ALA A 23 -4.73 -0.16 -11.79
C ALA A 23 -3.21 -0.31 -11.63
N ALA A 24 -2.73 -1.47 -11.18
CA ALA A 24 -1.31 -1.73 -10.94
C ALA A 24 -0.44 -1.60 -12.20
N ARG A 25 -1.05 -1.78 -13.39
CA ARG A 25 -0.38 -1.61 -14.68
C ARG A 25 -0.03 -0.15 -14.98
N GLY A 26 -0.81 0.80 -14.44
CA GLY A 26 -0.57 2.23 -14.57
C GLY A 26 0.28 2.84 -13.45
N ALA A 27 0.56 2.09 -12.40
CA ALA A 27 1.34 2.55 -11.26
C ALA A 27 2.78 2.85 -11.69
N ARG A 28 3.23 4.08 -11.41
CA ARG A 28 4.58 4.56 -11.76
C ARG A 28 5.61 4.21 -10.70
N ARG A 29 5.15 4.07 -9.45
CA ARG A 29 6.01 3.78 -8.30
C ARG A 29 5.93 2.29 -7.92
N PRO A 30 7.07 1.66 -7.58
CA PRO A 30 7.08 0.25 -7.20
C PRO A 30 6.24 -0.01 -5.94
N GLU A 31 6.24 0.92 -4.98
CA GLU A 31 5.45 0.84 -3.74
C GLU A 31 3.95 0.83 -4.02
N GLU A 32 3.51 1.69 -4.95
CA GLU A 32 2.12 1.79 -5.40
C GLU A 32 1.66 0.50 -6.07
N ARG A 33 2.48 -0.01 -7.00
CA ARG A 33 2.23 -1.27 -7.70
C ARG A 33 2.14 -2.42 -6.69
N TRP A 34 3.09 -2.48 -5.77
CA TRP A 34 3.12 -3.47 -4.71
C TRP A 34 1.85 -3.43 -3.85
N LEU A 35 1.43 -2.25 -3.39
CA LEU A 35 0.25 -2.08 -2.54
C LEU A 35 -1.01 -2.59 -3.26
N LEU A 36 -1.15 -2.29 -4.56
CA LEU A 36 -2.28 -2.75 -5.37
C LEU A 36 -2.34 -4.28 -5.52
N HIS A 37 -1.18 -4.95 -5.53
CA HIS A 37 -1.09 -6.41 -5.56
C HIS A 37 -1.41 -7.08 -4.22
N GLN A 38 -1.40 -6.34 -3.10
CA GLN A 38 -1.68 -6.91 -1.79
C GLN A 38 -3.12 -7.42 -1.65
N PRO A 39 -3.39 -8.39 -0.75
CA PRO A 39 -4.75 -8.81 -0.42
C PRO A 39 -5.63 -7.63 0.00
N ARG A 40 -6.93 -7.70 -0.30
CA ARG A 40 -7.89 -6.63 0.03
C ARG A 40 -7.83 -6.19 1.51
N PRO A 41 -7.69 -7.08 2.51
CA PRO A 41 -7.56 -6.65 3.91
C PRO A 41 -6.35 -5.74 4.18
N VAL A 42 -5.21 -5.98 3.51
CA VAL A 42 -4.00 -5.16 3.64
C VAL A 42 -4.21 -3.79 2.99
N ARG A 43 -4.80 -3.74 1.79
CA ARG A 43 -5.14 -2.45 1.14
C ARG A 43 -6.16 -1.65 1.95
N ALA A 44 -7.16 -2.31 2.50
CA ALA A 44 -8.16 -1.66 3.35
C ALA A 44 -7.57 -1.13 4.66
N SER A 45 -6.61 -1.85 5.26
CA SER A 45 -5.91 -1.35 6.44
C SER A 45 -5.09 -0.10 6.13
N TYR A 46 -4.46 -0.03 4.96
CA TYR A 46 -3.75 1.17 4.49
C TYR A 46 -4.69 2.37 4.34
N VAL A 47 -5.87 2.19 3.72
CA VAL A 47 -6.86 3.27 3.61
C VAL A 47 -7.23 3.82 4.98
N ARG A 48 -7.63 2.94 5.90
CA ARG A 48 -8.08 3.32 7.24
C ARG A 48 -6.99 3.97 8.10
N GLN A 49 -5.77 3.46 8.03
CA GLN A 49 -4.69 3.84 8.96
C GLN A 49 -3.71 4.87 8.40
N VAL A 50 -3.73 5.11 7.09
CA VAL A 50 -2.80 6.03 6.42
C VAL A 50 -3.54 7.12 5.66
N LEU A 51 -4.53 6.75 4.82
CA LEU A 51 -5.26 7.76 4.03
C LEU A 51 -6.36 8.47 4.83
N GLU A 52 -6.87 7.84 5.88
CA GLU A 52 -7.89 8.36 6.79
C GLU A 52 -7.33 8.78 8.15
N ALA A 53 -6.04 8.53 8.40
CA ALA A 53 -5.38 9.12 9.54
C ALA A 53 -5.21 10.63 9.29
N GLU A 54 -5.84 11.44 10.12
CA GLU A 54 -5.63 12.88 10.17
C GLU A 54 -4.29 13.15 10.86
N ASP A 55 -3.45 13.99 10.23
CA ASP A 55 -2.28 14.64 10.82
C ASP A 55 -1.25 13.76 11.58
N GLU A 56 -1.05 12.50 11.15
CA GLU A 56 0.08 11.68 11.62
C GLU A 56 1.23 11.72 10.59
N PRO A 57 2.33 12.44 10.87
CA PRO A 57 3.52 12.38 10.05
C PRO A 57 4.04 10.93 9.99
N ASN A 58 4.36 10.45 8.80
CA ASN A 58 4.87 9.09 8.58
C ASN A 58 3.86 7.97 8.93
N ALA A 59 2.55 8.23 8.82
CA ALA A 59 1.52 7.20 9.01
C ALA A 59 1.75 5.93 8.18
N ASP A 60 2.33 6.08 6.98
CA ASP A 60 2.75 4.98 6.12
C ASP A 60 3.87 4.13 6.73
N GLU A 61 4.93 4.76 7.25
CA GLU A 61 6.04 4.07 7.93
C GLU A 61 5.53 3.29 9.16
N VAL A 62 4.72 3.95 9.99
CA VAL A 62 4.11 3.33 11.18
C VAL A 62 3.21 2.16 10.79
N TRP A 63 2.39 2.34 9.75
CA TRP A 63 1.55 1.27 9.22
C TRP A 63 2.38 0.06 8.77
N MET A 64 3.46 0.27 8.02
CA MET A 64 4.33 -0.81 7.54
C MET A 64 4.94 -1.59 8.70
N LEU A 65 5.44 -0.92 9.73
CA LEU A 65 6.03 -1.57 10.91
C LEU A 65 5.02 -2.48 11.62
N ARG A 66 3.74 -2.12 11.61
CA ARG A 66 2.64 -2.88 12.23
C ARG A 66 2.09 -4.03 11.36
N GLN A 67 2.50 -4.16 10.10
CA GLN A 67 1.99 -5.22 9.24
C GLN A 67 2.52 -6.61 9.63
N PRO A 68 1.79 -7.69 9.31
CA PRO A 68 2.31 -9.04 9.47
C PRO A 68 3.66 -9.23 8.76
N GLN A 69 4.51 -10.10 9.31
CA GLN A 69 5.85 -10.35 8.78
C GLN A 69 5.85 -10.64 7.27
N ALA A 70 4.95 -11.48 6.79
CA ALA A 70 4.84 -11.82 5.36
C ALA A 70 4.57 -10.59 4.46
N VAL A 71 3.79 -9.62 4.94
CA VAL A 71 3.53 -8.37 4.19
C VAL A 71 4.80 -7.53 4.13
N ARG A 72 5.49 -7.35 5.27
CA ARG A 72 6.77 -6.60 5.31
C ARG A 72 7.86 -7.26 4.45
N GLU A 73 7.97 -8.59 4.49
CA GLU A 73 8.90 -9.34 3.65
C GLU A 73 8.58 -9.20 2.16
N SER A 74 7.29 -9.18 1.80
CA SER A 74 6.90 -8.90 0.41
C SER A 74 7.32 -7.52 -0.04
N TYR A 75 7.22 -6.51 0.82
CA TYR A 75 7.70 -5.16 0.51
C TYR A 75 9.21 -5.14 0.27
N ILE A 76 9.98 -5.78 1.14
CA ILE A 76 11.44 -5.88 0.97
C ILE A 76 11.78 -6.54 -0.36
N ARG A 77 11.14 -7.67 -0.67
CA ARG A 77 11.41 -8.43 -1.90
C ARG A 77 11.01 -7.66 -3.17
N ASP A 78 9.82 -7.07 -3.18
CA ASP A 78 9.20 -6.58 -4.42
C ASP A 78 9.42 -5.07 -4.66
N VAL A 79 9.87 -4.34 -3.63
CA VAL A 79 10.05 -2.88 -3.69
C VAL A 79 11.50 -2.48 -3.39
N LEU A 80 12.08 -2.97 -2.30
CA LEU A 80 13.41 -2.51 -1.87
C LEU A 80 14.58 -3.25 -2.52
N ARG A 81 14.32 -4.46 -3.04
CA ARG A 81 15.32 -5.30 -3.72
C ARG A 81 15.08 -5.42 -5.23
N GLY A 82 13.92 -4.97 -5.72
CA GLY A 82 13.56 -4.98 -7.13
C GLY A 82 13.95 -3.66 -7.80
#